data_AF-A0A6P8ELQ1-F1
#
_entry.id   AF-A0A6P8ELQ1-F1
#
_cell.length_a   1.000
_cell.length_b   1.000
_cell.length_c   1.000
_cell.angle_alpha   90.00
_cell.angle_beta   90.00
_cell.angle_gamma   90.00
#
_symmetry.space_group_name_H-M   'P 1'
#
loop_
_entity.id
_entity.type
_entity.pdbx_description
1 polymer ?
#
loop_
_entity_poly.entity_id
_entity_poly.type
_entity_poly.pdbx_seq_one_letter_code
_entity_poly.pdbx_strand_id
1 'polypeptide(L)'
;MVAIILLLCCDFWTVKNITGRLMVGLRWWNQVDDDGKSHWVFESRKGSGKQASDSESRIFWLGLLICPIVWVIFAFSSLVSFKIKCLVGFYFLTCFNY
;
A
#
# COMPACT_ATOMS: atom_id res chain seq x y z
N MET A 1 17.11 10.91 -2.99
CA MET A 1 16.23 10.97 -1.80
C MET A 1 14.93 11.72 -2.09
N VAL A 2 14.99 13.02 -2.45
CA VAL A 2 13.78 13.86 -2.68
C VAL A 2 12.86 13.31 -3.77
N ALA A 3 13.40 12.90 -4.92
CA ALA A 3 12.58 12.33 -6.00
C ALA A 3 11.85 11.05 -5.59
N ILE A 4 12.49 10.19 -4.77
CA ILE A 4 11.89 8.95 -4.27
C ILE A 4 10.71 9.28 -3.34
N ILE A 5 10.89 10.24 -2.44
CA ILE A 5 9.83 10.68 -1.52
C ILE A 5 8.65 11.26 -2.30
N LEU A 6 8.90 12.12 -3.28
CA LEU A 6 7.84 12.71 -4.11
C LEU A 6 7.08 11.64 -4.90
N LEU A 7 7.77 10.68 -5.51
CA LEU A 7 7.15 9.57 -6.22
C LEU A 7 6.33 8.68 -5.28
N LEU A 8 6.81 8.41 -4.06
CA LEU A 8 6.09 7.62 -3.05
C LEU A 8 4.83 8.34 -2.55
N CYS A 9 4.91 9.66 -2.33
CA CYS A 9 3.76 10.46 -1.96
C CYS A 9 2.72 10.53 -3.09
N CYS A 10 3.16 10.66 -4.35
CA CYS A 10 2.27 10.62 -5.51
C CYS A 10 1.61 9.25 -5.67
N ASP A 11 2.36 8.16 -5.57
CA ASP A 11 1.83 6.79 -5.60
C ASP A 11 0.78 6.59 -4.49
N PHE A 12 1.11 6.94 -3.26
CA PHE A 12 0.18 6.87 -2.14
C PHE A 12 -1.07 7.73 -2.37
N TRP A 13 -0.92 8.95 -2.88
CA TRP A 13 -2.03 9.86 -3.13
C TRP A 13 -2.97 9.32 -4.20
N THR A 14 -2.43 8.78 -5.29
CA THR A 14 -3.24 8.21 -6.38
C THR A 14 -4.02 6.99 -5.90
N VAL A 15 -3.38 6.06 -5.18
CA VAL A 15 -4.04 4.87 -4.60
C VAL A 15 -5.18 5.26 -3.66
N LYS A 16 -4.94 6.23 -2.76
CA LYS A 16 -5.93 6.64 -1.76
C LYS A 16 -7.08 7.48 -2.32
N ASN A 17 -6.81 8.42 -3.24
CA ASN A 17 -7.80 9.42 -3.66
C ASN A 17 -8.44 9.14 -5.01
N ILE A 18 -7.70 8.52 -5.94
CA ILE A 18 -8.20 8.20 -7.28
C ILE A 18 -8.71 6.76 -7.26
N THR A 19 -7.82 5.81 -6.99
CA THR A 19 -8.14 4.39 -7.13
C THR A 19 -9.19 3.94 -6.11
N GLY A 20 -9.09 4.39 -4.87
CA GLY A 20 -10.11 4.13 -3.83
C GLY A 20 -11.49 4.71 -4.16
N ARG A 21 -11.56 5.91 -4.76
CA ARG A 21 -12.85 6.52 -5.17
C ARG A 21 -13.44 5.90 -6.43
N LEU A 22 -12.60 5.47 -7.37
CA LEU A 22 -13.06 4.84 -8.60
C LEU A 22 -13.52 3.39 -8.39
N MET A 23 -12.75 2.59 -7.62
CA MET A 23 -13.03 1.16 -7.46
C MET A 23 -13.93 0.83 -6.27
N VAL A 24 -13.82 1.58 -5.16
CA VAL A 24 -14.61 1.29 -3.93
C VAL A 24 -15.74 2.30 -3.76
N GLY A 25 -15.65 3.48 -4.38
CA GLY A 25 -16.75 4.45 -4.44
C GLY A 25 -17.24 4.91 -3.06
N LEU A 26 -16.37 4.83 -2.04
CA LEU A 26 -16.67 5.28 -0.69
C LEU A 26 -16.26 6.73 -0.54
N ARG A 27 -17.21 7.59 -0.19
CA ARG A 27 -16.99 9.01 0.04
C ARG A 27 -17.66 9.41 1.35
N TRP A 28 -16.90 10.00 2.27
CA TRP A 28 -17.46 10.66 3.44
C TRP A 28 -17.28 12.16 3.31
N TRP A 29 -18.26 12.93 3.74
CA TRP A 29 -18.13 14.37 3.90
C TRP A 29 -18.97 14.83 5.08
N ASN A 30 -18.57 15.96 5.67
CA ASN A 30 -19.33 16.59 6.73
C ASN A 30 -20.20 17.69 6.10
N GLN A 31 -21.51 17.58 6.23
CA GLN A 31 -22.43 18.67 5.92
C GLN A 31 -22.78 19.37 7.22
N VAL A 32 -22.61 20.68 7.25
CA VAL A 32 -23.08 21.49 8.37
C VAL A 32 -24.40 22.10 7.92
N ASP A 33 -25.47 21.74 8.61
CA ASP A 33 -26.80 22.29 8.34
C ASP A 33 -26.85 23.75 8.82
N ASP A 34 -27.86 24.51 8.38
CA ASP A 34 -28.06 25.91 8.77
C ASP A 34 -28.24 26.10 10.29
N ASP A 35 -28.60 25.03 11.01
CA ASP A 35 -28.68 24.97 12.48
C ASP A 35 -27.31 24.73 13.17
N GLY A 36 -26.20 24.70 12.41
CA GLY A 36 -24.85 24.50 12.92
C GLY A 36 -24.53 23.08 13.39
N LYS A 37 -25.39 22.10 13.10
CA LYS A 37 -25.15 20.68 13.42
C LYS A 37 -24.36 20.00 12.30
N SER A 38 -23.33 19.26 12.69
CA SER A 38 -22.48 18.49 11.77
C SER A 38 -23.07 17.11 11.48
N HIS A 39 -23.46 16.87 10.24
CA HIS A 39 -23.94 15.60 9.73
C HIS A 39 -22.85 14.92 8.90
N TRP A 40 -22.36 13.78 9.38
CA TRP A 40 -21.41 12.94 8.64
C TRP A 40 -22.17 12.06 7.65
N VAL A 41 -22.12 12.41 6.37
CA VAL A 41 -22.79 11.67 5.29
C VAL A 41 -21.79 10.72 4.64
N PHE A 42 -22.16 9.45 4.58
CA PHE A 42 -21.38 8.40 3.92
C PHE A 42 -22.09 7.92 2.67
N GLU A 43 -21.47 8.15 1.51
CA GLU A 43 -21.93 7.68 0.22
C GLU A 43 -21.09 6.47 -0.18
N SER A 44 -21.73 5.31 -0.24
CA SER A 44 -21.20 4.15 -0.95
C SER A 44 -21.95 4.03 -2.27
N ARG A 45 -21.24 4.04 -3.40
CA ARG A 45 -21.86 3.81 -4.71
C ARG A 45 -22.34 2.37 -4.83
N LYS A 46 -23.52 2.05 -4.28
CA LYS A 46 -24.20 0.76 -4.48
C LYS A 46 -25.03 0.90 -5.75
N GLY A 47 -24.51 0.33 -6.83
CA GLY A 47 -24.81 0.71 -8.22
C GLY A 47 -26.29 0.73 -8.61
N SER A 48 -26.70 1.83 -9.25
CA SER A 48 -27.86 1.86 -10.14
C SER A 48 -27.40 1.49 -11.56
N GLY A 49 -27.49 0.21 -11.92
CA GLY A 49 -27.53 -0.26 -13.31
C GLY A 49 -26.42 -1.20 -13.78
N LYS A 50 -25.24 -1.17 -13.16
CA LYS A 50 -24.19 -2.19 -13.35
C LYS A 50 -23.52 -2.41 -12.02
N GLN A 51 -23.59 -3.65 -11.52
CA GLN A 51 -22.85 -4.13 -10.37
C GLN A 51 -21.40 -3.67 -10.52
N ALA A 52 -20.95 -2.70 -9.72
CA ALA A 52 -19.53 -2.50 -9.51
C ALA A 52 -19.01 -3.85 -9.04
N SER A 53 -18.20 -4.49 -9.88
CA SER A 53 -17.94 -5.92 -9.78
C SER A 53 -17.27 -6.18 -8.43
N ASP A 54 -17.83 -7.03 -7.57
CA ASP A 54 -17.21 -7.43 -6.30
C ASP A 54 -15.73 -7.83 -6.50
N SER A 55 -15.41 -8.32 -7.71
CA SER A 55 -14.06 -8.61 -8.17
C SER A 55 -13.12 -7.40 -8.17
N GLU A 56 -13.57 -6.20 -8.58
CA GLU A 56 -12.73 -4.98 -8.62
C GLU A 56 -12.37 -4.50 -7.22
N SER A 57 -13.31 -4.54 -6.27
CA SER A 57 -13.05 -4.25 -4.87
C SER A 57 -12.06 -5.26 -4.27
N ARG A 58 -12.25 -6.57 -4.55
CA ARG A 58 -11.33 -7.62 -4.08
C ARG A 58 -9.93 -7.47 -4.65
N ILE A 59 -9.79 -7.13 -5.93
CA ILE A 59 -8.49 -6.87 -6.58
C ILE A 59 -7.82 -5.64 -5.95
N PHE A 60 -8.58 -4.59 -5.64
CA PHE A 60 -8.05 -3.42 -4.93
C PHE A 60 -7.49 -3.78 -3.54
N TRP A 61 -8.27 -4.48 -2.72
CA TRP A 61 -7.84 -4.88 -1.38
C TRP A 61 -6.66 -5.87 -1.41
N LEU A 62 -6.66 -6.82 -2.35
CA LEU A 62 -5.54 -7.74 -2.54
C LEU A 62 -4.29 -7.02 -3.04
N GLY A 63 -4.40 -6.11 -4.00
CA GLY A 63 -3.28 -5.31 -4.50
C GLY A 63 -2.66 -4.44 -3.41
N LEU A 64 -3.49 -3.83 -2.55
CA LEU A 64 -3.04 -3.04 -1.41
C LEU A 64 -2.24 -3.87 -0.39
N LEU A 65 -2.56 -5.16 -0.26
CA LEU A 65 -1.90 -6.08 0.67
C LEU A 65 -0.66 -6.75 0.06
N ILE A 66 -0.68 -7.08 -1.22
CA ILE A 66 0.44 -7.75 -1.92
C ILE A 66 1.66 -6.84 -1.95
N CYS A 67 1.48 -5.54 -2.20
CA CYS A 67 2.60 -4.59 -2.27
C CYS A 67 3.49 -4.59 -1.01
N PRO A 68 2.96 -4.36 0.21
CA PRO A 68 3.78 -4.40 1.43
C PRO A 68 4.34 -5.80 1.70
N ILE A 69 3.63 -6.89 1.36
CA ILE A 69 4.16 -8.26 1.50
C ILE A 69 5.41 -8.45 0.64
N VAL A 70 5.37 -8.03 -0.63
CA VAL A 70 6.52 -8.13 -1.54
C VAL A 70 7.71 -7.32 -0.99
N TRP A 71 7.47 -6.11 -0.49
CA TRP A 71 8.52 -5.30 0.14
C TRP A 71 9.10 -5.92 1.42
N VAL A 72 8.27 -6.55 2.26
CA VAL A 72 8.71 -7.27 3.46
C VAL A 72 9.58 -8.47 3.08
N ILE A 73 9.20 -9.25 2.07
CA ILE A 73 10.00 -10.37 1.57
C ILE A 73 11.35 -9.87 1.04
N PHE A 74 11.35 -8.78 0.27
CA PHE A 74 12.58 -8.19 -0.26
C PHE A 74 13.49 -7.66 0.86
N ALA A 75 12.92 -6.96 1.83
CA ALA A 75 13.65 -6.49 3.01
C ALA A 75 14.25 -7.66 3.81
N PHE A 76 13.47 -8.71 4.06
CA PHE A 76 13.93 -9.90 4.77
C PHE A 76 15.04 -10.64 3.99
N SER A 77 14.88 -10.81 2.68
CA SER A 77 15.91 -11.40 1.80
C SER A 77 17.24 -10.62 1.85
N SER A 78 17.16 -9.29 1.92
CA SER A 78 18.35 -8.43 2.07
C SER A 78 19.07 -8.63 3.41
N LEU A 79 18.33 -8.87 4.51
CA LEU A 79 18.90 -9.16 5.83
C LEU A 79 19.61 -10.52 5.86
N VAL A 80 19.01 -11.55 5.24
CA VAL A 80 19.63 -12.89 5.12
C VAL A 80 20.90 -12.82 4.26
N SER A 81 20.85 -12.08 3.15
CA SER A 81 22.02 -11.88 2.29
C SER A 81 23.20 -11.21 3.00
N PHE A 82 22.91 -10.33 3.96
CA PHE A 82 23.94 -9.69 4.80
C PHE A 82 24.62 -10.68 5.76
N LYS A 83 23.85 -11.61 6.33
CA LYS A 83 24.38 -12.71 7.16
C LYS A 83 25.25 -13.68 6.36
N ILE A 84 24.82 -14.07 5.15
CA ILE A 84 25.56 -15.01 4.30
C ILE A 84 26.89 -14.41 3.82
N LYS A 85 26.92 -13.13 3.39
CA LYS A 85 28.16 -12.45 2.99
C LYS A 85 29.17 -12.38 4.13
N CYS A 86 28.70 -12.08 5.35
CA CYS A 86 29.55 -12.05 6.54
C CYS A 86 30.09 -13.44 6.91
N LEU A 87 29.24 -14.48 6.86
CA LEU A 87 29.62 -15.86 7.19
C LEU A 87 30.63 -16.43 6.19
N VAL A 88 30.38 -16.30 4.88
CA VAL A 88 31.31 -16.75 3.82
C VAL A 88 32.65 -16.01 3.92
N GLY A 89 32.65 -14.71 4.19
CA GLY A 89 33.88 -13.95 4.42
C GLY A 89 34.69 -14.47 5.62
N PHE A 90 34.03 -14.81 6.73
CA PHE A 90 34.67 -15.41 7.89
C PHE A 90 35.26 -16.80 7.59
N TYR A 91 34.50 -17.68 6.92
CA TYR A 91 34.98 -19.01 6.53
C TYR A 91 36.14 -18.96 5.53
N PHE A 92 36.13 -18.00 4.60
CA PHE A 92 37.23 -17.82 3.65
C PHE A 92 38.49 -17.31 4.34
N LEU A 93 38.36 -16.36 5.27
CA LEU A 93 39.49 -15.84 6.06
C LEU A 93 40.08 -16.88 7.00
N THR A 94 39.27 -17.75 7.62
CA THR A 94 39.79 -18.87 8.42
C THR A 94 40.44 -19.92 7.54
N CYS A 95 39.86 -20.28 6.39
CA CYS A 95 40.45 -21.27 5.47
C CYS A 95 41.78 -20.81 4.83
N PHE A 96 42.06 -19.51 4.78
CA PHE A 96 43.33 -18.94 4.28
C PHE A 96 44.35 -18.60 5.38
N ASN A 97 43.95 -18.65 6.67
CA ASN A 97 44.85 -18.44 7.82
C ASN A 97 45.29 -19.75 8.49
N TYR A 98 44.96 -20.90 7.90
CA TYR A 98 45.53 -22.22 8.19
C TYR A 98 46.13 -22.79 6.90
#